data_AF-A0AAJ3NMK9-F1
#
_entry.id   AF-A0AAJ3NMK9-F1
#
_cell.length_a   1.000
_cell.length_b   1.000
_cell.length_c   1.000
_cell.angle_alpha   90.00
_cell.angle_beta   90.00
_cell.angle_gamma   90.00
#
_symmetry.space_group_name_H-M   'P 1'
#
loop_
_entity.id
_entity.type
_entity.pdbx_description
1 polymer ?
#
loop_
_entity_poly.entity_id
_entity_poly.type
_entity_poly.pdbx_seq_one_letter_code
_entity_poly.pdbx_strand_id
1 'polypeptide(L)'
;MARVIYNINEWAKAPAKLATGGRTVRLDGYRLQPVNTVEVLGLNREKIVLLVVSPHADPDHAHTIMMTAAGPSNASTVEGLMISTEERETRV
;
A
#
# COMPACT_ATOMS: atom_id res chain seq x y z
N MET A 1 6.41 -1.18 -20.32
CA MET A 1 6.43 0.11 -19.59
C MET A 1 6.11 -0.18 -18.13
N ALA A 2 6.78 0.49 -17.19
CA ALA A 2 6.51 0.31 -15.76
C ALA A 2 5.16 0.94 -15.39
N ARG A 3 4.44 0.31 -14.46
CA ARG A 3 3.10 0.72 -14.06
C ARG A 3 2.95 0.60 -12.54
N VAL A 4 2.25 1.56 -11.95
CA VAL A 4 1.74 1.47 -10.57
C VAL A 4 0.24 1.43 -10.64
N ILE A 5 -0.34 0.41 -10.01
CA ILE A 5 -1.76 0.17 -9.94
C ILE A 5 -2.22 0.38 -8.49
N TYR A 6 -3.31 1.11 -8.29
CA TYR A 6 -3.79 1.50 -6.97
C TYR A 6 -5.33 1.57 -6.94
N ASN A 7 -5.92 1.58 -5.74
CA ASN A 7 -7.35 1.81 -5.60
C ASN A 7 -7.72 3.28 -5.85
N ILE A 8 -8.47 3.56 -6.91
CA ILE A 8 -8.83 4.94 -7.30
C ILE A 8 -9.77 5.65 -6.32
N ASN A 9 -10.49 4.89 -5.49
CA ASN A 9 -11.39 5.46 -4.50
C ASN A 9 -10.66 5.84 -3.20
N GLU A 10 -9.51 5.23 -2.93
CA GLU A 10 -8.73 5.43 -1.69
C GLU A 10 -7.64 6.48 -1.82
N TRP A 11 -7.05 6.61 -3.01
CA TRP A 11 -5.90 7.48 -3.22
C TRP A 11 -6.33 8.84 -3.75
N ALA A 12 -5.60 9.88 -3.31
CA ALA A 12 -5.74 11.22 -3.87
C ALA A 12 -5.51 11.19 -5.40
N LYS A 13 -6.18 12.11 -6.11
CA LYS A 13 -6.10 12.21 -7.57
C LYS A 13 -4.64 12.36 -8.02
N ALA A 14 -4.17 11.37 -8.77
CA ALA A 14 -2.80 11.32 -9.30
C ALA A 14 -2.77 11.67 -10.81
N PRO A 15 -1.64 12.17 -11.34
CA PRO A 15 -1.46 12.29 -12.78
C PRO A 15 -1.44 10.91 -13.45
N ALA A 16 -1.79 10.83 -14.74
CA ALA A 16 -1.76 9.55 -15.46
C ALA A 16 -0.34 8.99 -15.66
N LYS A 17 0.67 9.86 -15.63
CA LYS A 17 2.09 9.52 -15.81
C LYS A 17 2.93 10.29 -14.82
N LEU A 18 3.94 9.63 -14.25
CA LEU A 18 4.92 10.20 -13.33
C LEU A 18 6.32 10.02 -13.91
N ALA A 19 7.06 11.11 -14.07
CA ALA A 19 8.48 11.07 -14.42
C ALA A 19 9.32 10.97 -13.15
N THR A 20 10.10 9.90 -13.00
CA THR A 20 10.99 9.66 -11.85
C THR A 20 12.18 8.81 -12.26
N GLY A 21 13.37 9.09 -11.71
CA GLY A 21 14.59 8.31 -12.00
C GLY A 21 14.93 8.21 -13.50
N GLY A 22 14.65 9.25 -14.28
CA GLY A 22 14.84 9.26 -15.74
C GLY A 22 13.87 8.37 -16.53
N ARG A 23 12.80 7.87 -15.88
CA ARG A 23 11.79 6.99 -16.49
C ARG A 23 10.40 7.57 -16.32
N THR A 24 9.50 7.22 -17.24
CA THR A 24 8.08 7.51 -17.09
C THR A 24 7.34 6.26 -16.63
N VAL A 25 6.64 6.38 -15.49
CA VAL A 25 5.80 5.34 -14.90
C VAL A 25 4.35 5.71 -15.13
N ARG A 26 3.53 4.75 -15.57
CA ARG A 26 2.09 4.97 -15.71
C ARG A 26 1.40 4.71 -14.37
N LEU A 27 0.53 5.62 -13.96
CA LEU A 27 -0.27 5.48 -12.74
C LEU A 27 -1.69 5.10 -13.15
N ASP A 28 -2.18 3.98 -12.67
CA ASP A 28 -3.46 3.43 -13.10
C ASP A 28 -4.35 3.10 -11.90
N GLY A 29 -5.38 3.92 -11.73
CA GLY A 29 -6.41 3.70 -10.72
C GLY A 29 -7.40 2.61 -11.16
N TYR A 30 -7.66 1.66 -10.27
CA TYR A 30 -8.64 0.58 -10.45
C TYR A 30 -9.54 0.49 -9.23
N ARG A 31 -10.86 0.33 -9.43
CA ARG A 31 -11.82 0.32 -8.31
C ARG A 31 -11.76 -0.94 -7.45
N LEU A 32 -11.32 -2.06 -8.00
CA LEU A 32 -11.31 -3.38 -7.35
C LEU A 32 -9.95 -3.74 -6.74
N GLN A 33 -8.99 -2.80 -6.74
CA GLN A 33 -7.71 -3.05 -6.09
C GLN A 33 -7.88 -3.07 -4.56
N PRO A 34 -7.19 -3.95 -3.84
CA PRO A 34 -7.23 -3.95 -2.39
C PRO A 34 -6.84 -2.58 -1.83
N VAL A 35 -7.61 -2.12 -0.84
CA VAL A 35 -7.30 -0.88 -0.11
C VAL A 35 -5.95 -1.01 0.59
N ASN A 36 -5.29 0.12 0.86
CA ASN A 36 -3.96 0.16 1.50
C ASN A 36 -2.86 -0.63 0.79
N THR A 37 -3.00 -0.89 -0.51
CA THR A 37 -1.95 -1.51 -1.31
C THR A 37 -1.67 -0.71 -2.58
N VAL A 38 -0.44 -0.85 -3.06
CA VAL A 38 -0.06 -0.46 -4.43
C VAL A 38 0.64 -1.64 -5.10
N GLU A 39 0.25 -1.91 -6.32
CA GLU A 39 0.88 -2.93 -7.15
C GLU A 39 1.87 -2.25 -8.11
N VAL A 40 3.12 -2.69 -8.07
CA VAL A 40 4.20 -2.22 -8.94
C VAL A 40 4.50 -3.30 -9.97
N LEU A 41 4.33 -2.94 -11.25
CA LEU A 41 4.70 -3.79 -12.39
C LEU A 41 5.99 -3.26 -13.02
N GLY A 42 7.03 -4.08 -12.93
CA GLY A 42 8.34 -3.83 -13.53
C GLY A 42 8.34 -3.96 -15.06
N LEU A 43 9.46 -3.58 -15.69
CA LEU A 43 9.60 -3.65 -17.15
C LEU A 43 9.59 -5.09 -17.68
N ASN A 44 10.07 -6.03 -16.87
CA ASN A 44 10.06 -7.48 -17.09
C ASN A 44 8.73 -8.16 -16.73
N ARG A 45 7.69 -7.37 -16.39
CA ARG A 45 6.39 -7.85 -15.88
C ARG A 45 6.45 -8.55 -14.52
N GLU A 46 7.57 -8.43 -13.80
CA GLU A 46 7.58 -8.82 -12.39
C GLU A 46 6.67 -7.88 -11.58
N LYS A 47 5.96 -8.48 -10.63
CA LYS A 47 4.97 -7.81 -9.81
C LYS A 47 5.44 -7.82 -8.37
N ILE A 48 5.37 -6.66 -7.73
CA ILE A 48 5.49 -6.52 -6.28
C ILE A 48 4.24 -5.79 -5.79
N VAL A 49 3.62 -6.31 -4.74
CA VAL A 49 2.53 -5.62 -4.03
C VAL A 49 3.12 -5.05 -2.74
N LEU A 50 2.93 -3.76 -2.55
CA LEU A 50 3.40 -3.05 -1.37
C LEU A 50 2.20 -2.70 -0.50
N LEU A 51 2.28 -3.03 0.78
CA LEU A 51 1.43 -2.46 1.82
C LEU A 51 1.76 -0.97 1.97
N VAL A 52 0.73 -0.14 2.10
CA VAL A 52 0.86 1.28 2.38
C VAL A 52 0.13 1.61 3.67
N VAL A 53 0.85 2.21 4.61
CA VAL A 53 0.28 2.83 5.80
C VAL A 53 0.11 4.31 5.51
N SER A 54 -1.07 4.86 5.81
CA SER A 54 -1.35 6.29 5.61
C SER A 54 -0.37 7.13 6.43
N PRO A 55 0.18 8.23 5.87
CA PRO A 55 0.99 9.17 6.65
C PRO A 55 0.19 9.90 7.74
N HIS A 56 -1.14 9.79 7.73
CA HIS A 56 -2.05 10.32 8.75
C HIS A 56 -2.52 9.26 9.74
N ALA A 57 -2.03 8.02 9.64
CA ALA A 57 -2.32 7.00 10.65
C ALA A 57 -1.74 7.41 12.00
N ASP A 58 -2.36 6.93 13.08
CA ASP A 58 -1.78 7.08 14.41
C ASP A 58 -0.33 6.54 14.41
N PRO A 59 0.67 7.28 14.95
CA PRO A 59 2.07 6.88 14.88
C PRO A 59 2.37 5.53 15.53
N ASP A 60 1.72 5.20 16.65
CA ASP A 60 1.93 3.93 17.36
C ASP A 60 1.31 2.77 16.58
N HIS A 61 0.15 3.01 15.96
CA HIS A 61 -0.48 2.06 15.05
C HIS A 61 0.37 1.82 13.80
N ALA A 62 0.84 2.89 13.16
CA ALA A 62 1.70 2.82 11.99
C ALA A 62 2.99 2.04 12.29
N HIS A 63 3.61 2.34 13.43
CA HIS A 63 4.80 1.62 13.89
C HIS A 63 4.52 0.12 14.07
N THR A 64 3.44 -0.23 14.77
CA THR A 64 3.05 -1.63 15.02
C THR A 64 2.81 -2.40 13.72
N ILE A 65 2.07 -1.81 12.78
CA ILE A 65 1.80 -2.41 11.46
C ILE A 65 3.11 -2.66 10.72
N MET A 66 3.97 -1.65 10.63
CA MET A 66 5.24 -1.75 9.90
C MET A 66 6.18 -2.79 10.53
N MET A 67 6.32 -2.81 11.85
CA MET A 67 7.18 -3.76 12.55
C MET A 67 6.66 -5.20 12.44
N THR A 68 5.34 -5.39 12.49
CA THR A 68 4.72 -6.71 12.31
C THR A 68 4.92 -7.21 10.88
N ALA A 69 4.67 -6.35 9.88
CA ALA A 69 4.84 -6.68 8.47
C ALA A 69 6.31 -6.99 8.10
N ALA A 70 7.27 -6.30 8.73
CA ALA A 70 8.70 -6.53 8.53
C ALA A 70 9.22 -7.78 9.24
N GLY A 71 8.39 -8.46 10.04
CA GLY A 71 8.75 -9.68 10.75
C GLY A 71 9.21 -10.79 9.78
N PRO A 72 10.29 -11.52 10.11
CA PRO A 72 10.74 -12.65 9.30
C PRO A 72 9.61 -13.66 9.09
N SER A 73 9.43 -14.10 7.84
CA SER A 73 8.38 -15.08 7.47
C SER A 73 6.96 -14.67 7.87
N ASN A 74 6.69 -13.37 8.05
CA ASN A 74 5.33 -12.90 8.29
C ASN A 74 4.43 -13.26 7.09
N ALA A 75 3.30 -13.90 7.40
CA ALA A 75 2.30 -14.31 6.42
C ALA A 75 0.92 -13.68 6.70
N SER A 76 0.89 -12.61 7.49
CA SER A 76 -0.34 -11.87 7.78
C SER A 76 -0.91 -11.25 6.51
N THR A 77 -2.24 -11.26 6.39
CA THR A 77 -2.91 -10.56 5.30
C THR A 77 -2.86 -9.05 5.54
N VAL A 78 -3.05 -8.25 4.48
CA VAL A 78 -3.17 -6.78 4.60
C VAL A 78 -4.28 -6.41 5.58
N GLU A 79 -5.43 -7.05 5.46
CA GLU A 79 -6.56 -6.85 6.37
C GLU A 79 -6.20 -7.21 7.82
N GLY A 80 -5.54 -8.35 8.04
CA GLY A 80 -5.11 -8.75 9.39
C GLY A 80 -4.09 -7.79 10.01
N LEU A 81 -3.19 -7.22 9.21
CA LEU A 81 -2.26 -6.19 9.66
C LEU A 81 -3.00 -4.89 10.02
N MET A 82 -4.00 -4.49 9.23
CA MET A 82 -4.77 -3.26 9.49
C MET A 82 -5.77 -3.38 10.66
N ILE A 83 -6.38 -4.56 10.87
CA ILE A 83 -7.32 -4.80 11.99
C ILE A 83 -6.60 -4.91 13.34
N SER A 84 -5.33 -5.36 13.34
CA SER A 84 -4.56 -5.64 14.57
C SER A 84 -4.35 -4.44 15.52
N THR A 85 -4.96 -3.29 15.23
CA THR A 85 -4.93 -2.09 16.06
C THR A 85 -6.30 -1.44 16.35
N GLU A 86 -7.41 -1.93 15.80
CA GLU A 86 -8.76 -1.45 16.18
C GLU A 86 -9.25 -2.04 17.54
N GLU A 87 -8.77 -3.22 17.93
CA GLU A 87 -9.18 -3.88 19.20
C GLU A 87 -8.66 -3.18 20.48
N ARG A 88 -7.71 -2.23 20.37
CA ARG A 88 -7.24 -1.45 21.53
C ARG A 88 -7.99 -0.13 21.74
N GLU A 89 -8.60 0.44 20.71
CA GLU A 89 -9.39 1.68 20.83
C GLU A 89 -10.77 1.44 21.45
N THR A 90 -11.35 0.24 21.27
CA THR A 90 -12.66 -0.10 21.86
C THR A 90 -12.61 -0.53 23.33
N ARG A 91 -11.42 -0.49 23.95
CA ARG A 91 -11.19 -0.86 25.35
C ARG A 91 -10.41 0.20 26.11
N VAL A 92 -10.93 1.42 26.17
CA VAL A 92 -10.58 2.46 27.17
C VAL A 92 -11.85 3.15 27.64
#